data_AF-A0A7V5VLJ5-F1
#
_entry.id   AF-A0A7V5VLJ5-F1
#
_cell.length_a   1.000
_cell.length_b   1.000
_cell.length_c   1.000
_cell.angle_alpha   90.00
_cell.angle_beta   90.00
_cell.angle_gamma   90.00
#
_symmetry.space_group_name_H-M   'P 1'
#
loop_
_entity.id
_entity.type
_entity.pdbx_description
1 polymer ?
#
loop_
_entity_poly.entity_id
_entity_poly.type
_entity_poly.pdbx_seq_one_letter_code
_entity_poly.pdbx_strand_id
1 'polypeptide(L)'
;MQRVWSWGWLLLTLSVASAQSDADPLQQRVRFREPAQPVRQILQTLSRRAEIRFVAAPEVKDEIVLIDAENLSLRQVMDGLALALDAEWTPQPDGSYRLSRPVKRAQQRRARDDAHIVQFWREELKKRTPENLERPLTEAEVRATMRRLREMMQEALAQPDRQSRFDNLMNFYKPLEQISPLTRLLHRLLAQFDLRELTRIPINEQRVYSVRPGRYLLPFPKDAEPLVREFLREMAMVSSVYRDPTDGLADLVSRFEQQFGFDPVEYLLPPAAPKQLPQHEIYLQVVRQSELTLAIRLYIRRGEGVREADIMTDSVYLYQRGASLNLPEEIRWREQPIMW
;
A
#
# COMPACT_ATOMS: atom_id res chain seq x y z
N MET A 1 -4.35 61.96 -81.98
CA MET A 1 -5.07 61.26 -80.89
C MET A 1 -4.22 61.36 -79.63
N GLN A 2 -4.67 62.18 -78.68
CA GLN A 2 -4.07 62.37 -77.36
C GLN A 2 -4.61 61.30 -76.39
N ARG A 3 -3.77 60.76 -75.51
CA ARG A 3 -4.20 60.23 -74.20
C ARG A 3 -3.07 60.36 -73.18
N VAL A 4 -3.23 61.37 -72.32
CA VAL A 4 -2.53 61.58 -71.06
C VAL A 4 -3.07 60.55 -70.06
N TRP A 5 -2.20 59.89 -69.28
CA TRP A 5 -2.62 59.08 -68.14
C TRP A 5 -1.98 59.62 -66.86
N SER A 6 -2.88 59.94 -65.94
CA SER A 6 -2.72 60.75 -64.75
C SER A 6 -2.11 59.98 -63.57
N TRP A 7 -1.23 60.67 -62.85
CA TRP A 7 -0.95 60.41 -61.44
C TRP A 7 -2.22 60.61 -60.60
N GLY A 8 -2.49 59.73 -59.63
CA GLY A 8 -3.57 59.99 -58.68
C GLY A 8 -3.78 58.94 -57.58
N TRP A 9 -3.11 59.17 -56.44
CA TRP A 9 -3.62 59.04 -55.06
C TRP A 9 -4.42 57.79 -54.62
N LEU A 10 -3.82 56.98 -53.72
CA LEU A 10 -4.51 56.46 -52.52
C LEU A 10 -3.50 55.83 -51.52
N LEU A 11 -2.78 56.70 -50.83
CA LEU A 11 -2.14 56.42 -49.53
C LEU A 11 -3.10 56.94 -48.46
N LEU A 12 -3.93 56.08 -47.86
CA LEU A 12 -4.59 56.32 -46.57
C LEU A 12 -5.51 55.14 -46.23
N THR A 13 -5.12 54.38 -45.19
CA THR A 13 -5.95 53.81 -44.11
C THR A 13 -5.42 52.45 -43.64
N LEU A 14 -4.44 52.49 -42.74
CA LEU A 14 -4.07 51.33 -41.91
C LEU A 14 -3.45 51.82 -40.59
N SER A 15 -4.23 52.61 -39.85
CA SER A 15 -3.92 53.03 -38.49
C SER A 15 -5.07 52.66 -37.54
N VAL A 16 -5.49 51.40 -37.58
CA VAL A 16 -6.41 50.82 -36.59
C VAL A 16 -5.89 49.43 -36.23
N ALA A 17 -4.96 49.34 -35.29
CA ALA A 17 -4.73 48.16 -34.44
C ALA A 17 -3.48 48.33 -33.55
N SER A 18 -3.55 49.17 -32.52
CA SER A 18 -2.61 49.10 -31.39
C SER A 18 -3.22 49.65 -30.12
N ALA A 19 -4.50 49.36 -29.92
CA ALA A 19 -5.12 49.31 -28.60
C ALA A 19 -5.51 47.84 -28.33
N GLN A 20 -4.60 46.91 -28.65
CA GLN A 20 -4.62 45.60 -28.02
C GLN A 20 -4.17 45.84 -26.59
N SER A 21 -5.15 45.78 -25.70
CA SER A 21 -5.02 45.92 -24.25
C SER A 21 -3.77 45.22 -23.72
N ASP A 22 -3.11 45.83 -22.73
CA ASP A 22 -2.18 45.20 -21.76
C ASP A 22 -2.83 44.05 -20.96
N ALA A 23 -3.74 43.28 -21.57
CA ALA A 23 -4.33 42.11 -20.98
C ALA A 23 -3.23 41.07 -20.82
N ASP A 24 -2.95 40.71 -19.56
CA ASP A 24 -2.05 39.63 -19.19
C ASP A 24 -2.34 38.41 -20.10
N PRO A 25 -1.39 37.99 -20.95
CA PRO A 25 -1.62 36.91 -21.93
C PRO A 25 -1.97 35.59 -21.22
N LEU A 26 -1.66 35.46 -19.93
CA LEU A 26 -2.05 34.31 -19.11
C LEU A 26 -3.56 34.26 -18.80
N GLN A 27 -4.30 35.35 -19.00
CA GLN A 27 -5.76 35.40 -18.84
C GLN A 27 -6.52 34.95 -20.09
N GLN A 28 -5.82 34.73 -21.21
CA GLN A 28 -6.43 34.21 -22.42
C GLN A 28 -7.07 32.85 -22.14
N ARG A 29 -8.35 32.70 -22.51
CA ARG A 29 -9.06 31.43 -22.42
C ARG A 29 -8.63 30.51 -23.54
N VAL A 30 -8.33 29.26 -23.18
CA VAL A 30 -7.86 28.24 -24.12
C VAL A 30 -8.76 27.00 -24.04
N ARG A 31 -8.90 26.33 -25.18
CA ARG A 31 -9.37 24.96 -25.25
C ARG A 31 -8.15 24.09 -25.55
N PHE A 32 -7.72 23.32 -24.56
CA PHE A 32 -6.50 22.53 -24.64
C PHE A 32 -6.79 21.10 -24.22
N ARG A 33 -6.90 20.22 -25.21
CA ARG A 33 -7.12 18.78 -25.04
C ARG A 33 -5.95 18.06 -25.68
N GLU A 34 -5.23 17.30 -24.88
CA GLU A 34 -4.07 16.54 -25.31
C GLU A 34 -4.09 15.16 -24.63
N PRO A 35 -3.78 14.07 -25.37
CA PRO A 35 -3.73 12.74 -24.80
C PRO A 35 -2.56 12.60 -23.81
N ALA A 36 -2.54 11.50 -23.05
CA ALA A 36 -1.47 11.17 -22.13
C ALA A 36 -0.11 11.12 -22.86
N GLN A 37 0.77 12.09 -22.59
CA GLN A 37 2.08 12.19 -23.21
C GLN A 37 3.08 12.91 -22.30
N PRO A 38 4.41 12.83 -22.56
CA PRO A 38 5.43 13.52 -21.77
C PRO A 38 5.19 15.02 -21.64
N VAL A 39 5.39 15.58 -20.45
CA VAL A 39 5.22 17.02 -20.15
C VAL A 39 5.94 17.90 -21.15
N ARG A 40 7.16 17.55 -21.59
CA ARG A 40 7.89 18.31 -22.61
C ARG A 40 7.10 18.50 -23.92
N GLN A 41 6.36 17.50 -24.36
CA GLN A 41 5.56 17.55 -25.59
C GLN A 41 4.29 18.37 -25.38
N ILE A 42 3.64 18.20 -24.23
CA ILE A 42 2.51 19.02 -23.79
C ILE A 42 2.89 20.50 -23.79
N LEU A 43 4.00 20.86 -23.15
CA LEU A 43 4.46 22.24 -23.05
C LEU A 43 4.87 22.81 -24.41
N GLN A 44 5.49 22.02 -25.28
CA GLN A 44 5.79 22.43 -26.66
C GLN A 44 4.51 22.76 -27.45
N THR A 45 3.45 21.97 -27.29
CA THR A 45 2.17 22.22 -27.96
C THR A 45 1.44 23.41 -27.35
N LEU A 46 1.46 23.55 -26.02
CA LEU A 46 0.92 24.72 -25.33
C LEU A 46 1.62 26.00 -25.77
N SER A 47 2.95 25.96 -25.91
CA SER A 47 3.73 27.11 -26.39
C SER A 47 3.37 27.57 -27.77
N ARG A 48 3.15 26.64 -28.70
CA ARG A 48 2.74 26.98 -30.07
C ARG A 48 1.37 27.64 -30.11
N ARG A 49 0.45 27.26 -29.21
CA ARG A 49 -0.93 27.78 -29.19
C ARG A 49 -1.06 29.10 -28.44
N ALA A 50 -0.30 29.29 -27.37
CA ALA A 50 -0.34 30.49 -26.54
C ALA A 50 0.65 31.57 -26.97
N GLU A 51 1.55 31.26 -27.91
CA GLU A 51 2.66 32.13 -28.32
C GLU A 51 3.57 32.53 -27.14
N ILE A 52 3.61 31.70 -26.08
CA ILE A 52 4.46 31.85 -24.89
C ILE A 52 5.35 30.63 -24.75
N ARG A 53 6.65 30.84 -24.53
CA ARG A 53 7.58 29.72 -24.35
C ARG A 53 7.43 29.09 -22.95
N PHE A 54 7.17 27.79 -22.92
CA PHE A 54 7.06 26.97 -21.72
C PHE A 54 8.16 25.90 -21.77
N VAL A 55 8.88 25.72 -20.67
CA VAL A 55 10.01 24.78 -20.60
C VAL A 55 9.86 23.91 -19.37
N ALA A 56 10.01 22.59 -19.53
CA ALA A 56 10.07 21.66 -18.43
C ALA A 56 11.52 21.48 -17.94
N ALA A 57 11.74 21.52 -16.63
CA ALA A 57 13.00 21.14 -16.03
C ALA A 57 13.25 19.62 -16.17
N PRO A 58 14.52 19.15 -16.10
CA PRO A 58 14.86 17.73 -16.27
C PRO A 58 14.07 16.76 -15.41
N GLU A 59 13.70 17.17 -14.20
CA GLU A 59 13.02 16.35 -13.20
C GLU A 59 11.52 16.13 -13.47
N VAL A 60 10.89 16.91 -14.36
CA VAL A 60 9.45 16.79 -14.69
C VAL A 60 9.18 16.55 -16.18
N LYS A 61 10.19 16.74 -17.06
CA LYS A 61 9.99 16.76 -18.52
C LYS A 61 9.45 15.46 -19.13
N ASP A 62 9.74 14.32 -18.51
CA ASP A 62 9.39 12.98 -19.01
C ASP A 62 8.21 12.36 -18.23
N GLU A 63 7.62 13.08 -17.27
CA GLU A 63 6.38 12.65 -16.61
C GLU A 63 5.22 12.66 -17.61
N ILE A 64 4.30 11.70 -17.49
CA ILE A 64 3.17 11.57 -18.41
C ILE A 64 1.96 12.29 -17.82
N VAL A 65 1.37 13.21 -18.57
CA VAL A 65 0.14 13.92 -18.18
C VAL A 65 -0.88 13.88 -19.30
N LEU A 66 -2.15 13.81 -18.93
CA LEU A 66 -3.30 14.03 -19.79
C LEU A 66 -3.90 15.39 -19.42
N ILE A 67 -4.25 16.20 -20.43
CA ILE A 67 -4.92 17.47 -20.19
C ILE A 67 -6.24 17.50 -20.94
N ASP A 68 -7.31 17.76 -20.20
CA ASP A 68 -8.60 18.18 -20.75
C ASP A 68 -9.00 19.51 -20.09
N ALA A 69 -8.66 20.61 -20.75
CA ALA A 69 -9.01 21.96 -20.32
C ALA A 69 -10.00 22.56 -21.33
N GLU A 70 -11.23 22.78 -20.86
CA GLU A 70 -12.28 23.44 -21.64
C GLU A 70 -12.60 24.81 -21.03
N ASN A 71 -12.34 25.87 -21.80
CA ASN A 71 -12.67 27.25 -21.43
C ASN A 71 -11.98 27.74 -20.14
N LEU A 72 -10.78 27.23 -19.85
CA LEU A 72 -9.92 27.69 -18.75
C LEU A 72 -8.97 28.78 -19.24
N SER A 73 -8.59 29.70 -18.37
CA SER A 73 -7.47 30.61 -18.67
C SER A 73 -6.15 29.84 -18.74
N LEU A 74 -5.19 30.34 -19.52
CA LEU A 74 -3.86 29.75 -19.60
C LEU A 74 -3.21 29.64 -18.22
N ARG A 75 -3.42 30.64 -17.35
CA ARG A 75 -3.00 30.60 -15.94
C ARG A 75 -3.61 29.42 -15.19
N GLN A 76 -4.91 29.16 -15.35
CA GLN A 76 -5.56 28.02 -14.70
C GLN A 76 -5.02 26.67 -15.22
N VAL A 77 -4.72 26.57 -16.52
CA VAL A 77 -4.07 25.37 -17.09
C VAL A 77 -2.65 25.19 -16.50
N MET A 78 -1.89 26.28 -16.39
CA MET A 78 -0.58 26.29 -15.75
C MET A 78 -0.66 25.85 -14.28
N ASP A 79 -1.60 26.41 -13.51
CA ASP A 79 -1.80 26.08 -12.10
C ASP A 79 -2.20 24.61 -11.91
N GLY A 80 -3.08 24.09 -12.79
CA GLY A 80 -3.46 22.68 -12.80
C GLY A 80 -2.28 21.75 -13.11
N LEU A 81 -1.44 22.12 -14.08
CA LEU A 81 -0.20 21.39 -14.39
C LEU A 81 0.78 21.41 -13.22
N ALA A 82 0.98 22.58 -12.60
CA ALA A 82 1.84 22.74 -11.44
C ALA A 82 1.36 21.90 -10.26
N LEU A 83 0.06 21.88 -10.00
CA LEU A 83 -0.55 21.06 -8.96
C LEU A 83 -0.39 19.56 -9.22
N ALA A 84 -0.68 19.11 -10.44
CA ALA A 84 -0.59 17.71 -10.83
C ALA A 84 0.84 17.15 -10.73
N LEU A 85 1.84 17.99 -10.98
CA LEU A 85 3.26 17.60 -11.04
C LEU A 85 4.05 17.98 -9.78
N ASP A 86 3.42 18.54 -8.75
CA ASP A 86 4.11 19.12 -7.59
C ASP A 86 5.20 20.12 -7.97
N ALA A 87 4.92 20.90 -9.01
CA ALA A 87 5.87 21.81 -9.61
C ALA A 87 5.49 23.27 -9.36
N GLU A 88 6.41 24.16 -9.67
CA GLU A 88 6.23 25.61 -9.65
C GLU A 88 6.66 26.19 -10.99
N TRP A 89 5.93 27.20 -11.44
CA TRP A 89 6.30 28.02 -12.58
C TRP A 89 7.24 29.13 -12.14
N THR A 90 8.42 29.18 -12.72
CA THR A 90 9.38 30.26 -12.53
C THR A 90 9.48 31.09 -13.81
N PRO A 91 9.10 32.37 -13.79
CA PRO A 91 9.29 33.24 -14.94
C PRO A 91 10.78 33.39 -15.22
N GLN A 92 11.13 33.38 -16.50
CA GLN A 92 12.49 33.55 -16.99
C GLN A 92 12.70 34.96 -17.55
N PRO A 93 13.94 35.46 -17.60
CA PRO A 93 14.22 36.81 -18.13
C PRO A 93 13.82 37.02 -19.59
N ASP A 94 13.71 35.96 -20.40
CA ASP A 94 13.29 36.00 -21.80
C ASP A 94 11.77 35.99 -21.99
N GLY A 95 11.00 36.13 -20.90
CA GLY A 95 9.54 36.06 -20.91
C GLY A 95 8.98 34.63 -20.98
N SER A 96 9.85 33.60 -20.98
CA SER A 96 9.42 32.21 -20.89
C SER A 96 9.07 31.80 -19.46
N TYR A 97 8.36 30.68 -19.32
CA TYR A 97 8.02 30.10 -18.02
C TYR A 97 8.64 28.70 -17.91
N ARG A 98 9.37 28.48 -16.82
CA ARG A 98 9.98 27.17 -16.52
C ARG A 98 9.19 26.44 -15.44
N LEU A 99 8.74 25.23 -15.75
CA LEU A 99 8.14 24.32 -14.78
C LEU A 99 9.22 23.47 -14.12
N SER A 100 9.37 23.57 -12.79
CA SER A 100 10.37 22.80 -12.03
C SER A 100 9.79 22.30 -10.72
N ARG A 101 10.33 21.21 -10.17
CA ARG A 101 9.87 20.64 -8.89
C ARG A 101 10.81 21.10 -7.77
N PRO A 102 10.41 22.01 -6.87
CA PRO A 102 11.26 22.40 -5.75
C PRO A 102 11.51 21.21 -4.84
N VAL A 103 12.77 20.87 -4.62
CA VAL A 103 13.17 19.71 -3.78
C VAL A 103 12.51 19.76 -2.40
N LYS A 104 12.43 20.95 -1.80
CA LYS A 104 11.79 21.16 -0.50
C LYS A 104 10.30 20.81 -0.51
N ARG A 105 9.54 21.21 -1.54
CA ARG A 105 8.10 20.88 -1.66
C ARG A 105 7.91 19.39 -1.86
N ALA A 106 8.70 18.77 -2.74
CA ALA A 106 8.63 17.34 -2.98
C ALA A 106 8.90 16.52 -1.70
N GLN A 107 9.91 16.92 -0.91
CA GLN A 107 10.20 16.29 0.38
C GLN A 107 9.08 16.51 1.40
N GLN A 108 8.51 17.71 1.48
CA GLN A 108 7.41 18.01 2.39
C GLN A 108 6.15 17.21 2.05
N ARG A 109 5.80 17.09 0.76
CA ARG A 109 4.64 16.30 0.34
C ARG A 109 4.84 14.82 0.62
N ARG A 110 5.99 14.25 0.23
CA ARG A 110 6.36 12.87 0.59
C ARG A 110 6.27 12.62 2.09
N ALA A 111 6.78 13.54 2.92
CA ALA A 111 6.69 13.40 4.37
C ALA A 111 5.24 13.42 4.90
N ARG A 112 4.34 14.19 4.27
CA ARG A 112 2.90 14.20 4.60
C ARG A 112 2.22 12.92 4.16
N ASP A 113 2.49 12.46 2.94
CA ASP A 113 1.94 11.22 2.39
C ASP A 113 2.41 10.01 3.22
N ASP A 114 3.71 9.95 3.55
CA ASP A 114 4.28 8.96 4.45
C ASP A 114 3.62 8.99 5.83
N ALA A 115 3.39 10.18 6.39
CA ALA A 115 2.73 10.31 7.69
C ALA A 115 1.28 9.78 7.65
N HIS A 116 0.55 10.02 6.56
CA HIS A 116 -0.79 9.49 6.35
C HIS A 116 -0.79 7.96 6.21
N ILE A 117 0.11 7.40 5.39
CA ILE A 117 0.29 5.96 5.21
C ILE A 117 0.62 5.29 6.55
N VAL A 118 1.57 5.85 7.30
CA VAL A 118 1.98 5.34 8.62
C VAL A 118 0.82 5.37 9.61
N GLN A 119 0.04 6.44 9.63
CA GLN A 119 -1.12 6.54 10.51
C GLN A 119 -2.17 5.48 10.15
N PHE A 120 -2.45 5.30 8.87
CA PHE A 120 -3.34 4.25 8.38
C PHE A 120 -2.87 2.85 8.80
N TRP A 121 -1.59 2.52 8.57
CA TRP A 121 -1.03 1.23 8.98
C TRP A 121 -1.07 1.01 10.49
N ARG A 122 -0.84 2.07 11.28
CA ARG A 122 -0.95 2.00 12.74
C ARG A 122 -2.36 1.66 13.19
N GLU A 123 -3.37 2.28 12.58
CA GLU A 123 -4.77 2.00 12.88
C GLU A 123 -5.18 0.58 12.48
N GLU A 124 -4.76 0.12 11.30
CA GLU A 124 -5.02 -1.26 10.86
C GLU A 124 -4.33 -2.30 11.73
N LEU A 125 -3.08 -2.05 12.14
CA LEU A 125 -2.39 -2.91 13.10
C LEU A 125 -3.12 -2.92 14.45
N LYS A 126 -3.56 -1.77 14.95
CA LYS A 126 -4.32 -1.70 16.22
C LYS A 126 -5.64 -2.47 16.14
N LYS A 127 -6.36 -2.40 15.02
CA LYS A 127 -7.61 -3.17 14.81
C LYS A 127 -7.37 -4.68 14.79
N ARG A 128 -6.20 -5.11 14.30
CA ARG A 128 -5.83 -6.52 14.12
C ARG A 128 -5.03 -7.10 15.30
N THR A 129 -4.50 -6.25 16.18
CA THR A 129 -3.71 -6.66 17.34
C THR A 129 -4.56 -6.52 18.61
N PRO A 130 -5.30 -7.55 19.03
CA PRO A 130 -5.92 -7.51 20.34
C PRO A 130 -4.83 -7.41 21.42
N GLU A 131 -5.11 -6.65 22.49
CA GLU A 131 -4.15 -6.32 23.56
C GLU A 131 -3.49 -7.56 24.17
N ASN A 132 -4.18 -8.70 24.12
CA ASN A 132 -3.69 -9.95 24.65
C ASN A 132 -2.53 -10.56 23.83
N LEU A 133 -2.24 -10.13 22.60
CA LEU A 133 -1.13 -10.68 21.79
C LEU A 133 0.25 -10.18 22.25
N GLU A 134 0.32 -9.00 22.88
CA GLU A 134 1.57 -8.39 23.31
C GLU A 134 2.11 -8.99 24.61
N ARG A 135 1.22 -9.42 25.51
CA ARG A 135 1.59 -10.06 26.78
C ARG A 135 2.02 -11.52 26.59
N PRO A 136 2.79 -12.13 27.50
CA PRO A 136 3.04 -13.57 27.48
C PRO A 136 1.74 -14.39 27.53
N LEU A 137 1.65 -15.47 26.75
CA LEU A 137 0.51 -16.41 26.81
C LEU A 137 0.56 -17.23 28.10
N THR A 138 -0.58 -17.37 28.77
CA THR A 138 -0.70 -18.18 30.00
C THR A 138 -1.38 -19.51 29.74
N GLU A 139 -1.03 -20.53 30.53
CA GLU A 139 -1.64 -21.86 30.41
C GLU A 139 -3.16 -21.82 30.64
N ALA A 140 -3.63 -20.97 31.57
CA ALA A 140 -5.05 -20.80 31.84
C ALA A 140 -5.82 -20.27 30.62
N GLU A 141 -5.24 -19.33 29.87
CA GLU A 141 -5.83 -18.83 28.61
C GLU A 141 -5.87 -19.93 27.54
N VAL A 142 -4.78 -20.69 27.38
CA VAL A 142 -4.73 -21.82 26.44
C VAL A 142 -5.83 -22.83 26.77
N ARG A 143 -5.92 -23.28 28.03
CA ARG A 143 -6.94 -24.25 28.46
C ARG A 143 -8.36 -23.72 28.29
N ALA A 144 -8.60 -22.44 28.60
CA ALA A 144 -9.91 -21.83 28.40
C ALA A 144 -10.32 -21.82 26.92
N THR A 145 -9.40 -21.43 26.02
CA THR A 145 -9.65 -21.44 24.58
C THR A 145 -9.83 -22.85 24.04
N MET A 146 -9.01 -23.82 24.47
CA MET A 146 -9.14 -25.23 24.05
C MET A 146 -10.48 -25.85 24.49
N ARG A 147 -10.96 -25.55 25.71
CA ARG A 147 -12.30 -25.98 26.15
C ARG A 147 -13.41 -25.40 25.28
N ARG A 148 -13.33 -24.10 24.96
CA ARG A 148 -14.29 -23.46 24.06
C ARG A 148 -14.29 -24.07 22.66
N LEU A 149 -13.10 -24.33 22.11
CA LEU A 149 -12.96 -25.01 20.80
C LEU A 149 -13.57 -26.41 20.83
N ARG A 150 -13.37 -27.15 21.91
CA ARG A 150 -13.99 -28.47 22.12
C ARG A 150 -15.51 -28.40 22.09
N GLU A 151 -16.11 -27.46 22.81
CA GLU A 151 -17.56 -27.23 22.83
C GLU A 151 -18.10 -26.90 21.43
N MET A 152 -17.42 -25.99 20.72
CA MET A 152 -17.77 -25.62 19.34
C MET A 152 -17.69 -26.81 18.37
N MET A 153 -16.67 -27.66 18.48
CA MET A 153 -16.52 -28.87 17.66
C MET A 153 -17.60 -29.91 17.99
N GLN A 154 -17.95 -30.09 19.26
CA GLN A 154 -19.03 -30.99 19.66
C GLN A 154 -20.39 -30.53 19.12
N GLU A 155 -20.68 -29.23 19.19
CA GLU A 155 -21.90 -28.65 18.64
C GLU A 155 -21.98 -28.86 17.12
N ALA A 156 -20.87 -28.59 16.41
CA ALA A 156 -20.78 -28.78 14.97
C ALA A 156 -20.99 -30.24 14.55
N LEU A 157 -20.37 -31.18 15.27
CA LEU A 157 -20.55 -32.62 15.05
C LEU A 157 -21.97 -33.10 15.34
N ALA A 158 -22.66 -32.47 16.29
CA ALA A 158 -24.06 -32.80 16.61
C ALA A 158 -25.05 -32.27 15.57
N GLN A 159 -24.68 -31.24 14.79
CA GLN A 159 -25.56 -30.54 13.84
C GLN A 159 -24.87 -30.29 12.50
N PRO A 160 -24.40 -31.33 11.78
CA PRO A 160 -23.58 -31.18 10.58
C PRO A 160 -24.30 -30.42 9.45
N ASP A 161 -25.62 -30.53 9.35
CA ASP A 161 -26.41 -29.89 8.29
C ASP A 161 -26.64 -28.39 8.49
N ARG A 162 -26.40 -27.86 9.69
CA ARG A 162 -26.67 -26.45 10.03
C ARG A 162 -25.50 -25.51 9.77
N GLN A 163 -24.31 -26.05 9.56
CA GLN A 163 -23.11 -25.25 9.41
C GLN A 163 -22.45 -25.55 8.09
N SER A 164 -22.23 -24.52 7.29
CA SER A 164 -21.36 -24.65 6.13
C SER A 164 -19.93 -24.89 6.60
N ARG A 165 -19.15 -25.63 5.81
CA ARG A 165 -17.70 -25.81 6.03
C ARG A 165 -17.00 -24.46 6.25
N PHE A 166 -17.45 -23.42 5.55
CA PHE A 166 -16.87 -22.08 5.64
C PHE A 166 -17.17 -21.38 6.98
N ASP A 167 -18.41 -21.46 7.46
CA ASP A 167 -18.79 -20.87 8.76
C ASP A 167 -18.00 -21.50 9.89
N ASN A 168 -17.82 -22.82 9.83
CA ASN A 168 -17.02 -23.57 10.78
C ASN A 168 -15.56 -23.09 10.79
N LEU A 169 -14.92 -23.03 9.62
CA LEU A 169 -13.54 -22.56 9.50
C LEU A 169 -13.35 -21.16 10.13
N MET A 170 -14.25 -20.22 9.82
CA MET A 170 -14.17 -18.85 10.35
C MET A 170 -14.42 -18.77 11.86
N ASN A 171 -15.33 -19.61 12.38
CA ASN A 171 -15.65 -19.66 13.80
C ASN A 171 -14.49 -20.22 14.64
N PHE A 172 -13.75 -21.20 14.12
CA PHE A 172 -12.57 -21.76 14.80
C PHE A 172 -11.34 -20.86 14.71
N TYR A 173 -11.17 -20.12 13.60
CA TYR A 173 -9.98 -19.31 13.37
C TYR A 173 -9.77 -18.24 14.44
N LYS A 174 -10.81 -17.48 14.80
CA LYS A 174 -10.68 -16.32 15.69
C LYS A 174 -10.22 -16.70 17.12
N PRO A 175 -10.76 -17.73 17.79
CA PRO A 175 -10.22 -18.19 19.07
C PRO A 175 -8.78 -18.72 18.96
N LEU A 176 -8.45 -19.43 17.87
CA LEU A 176 -7.11 -19.98 17.65
C LEU A 176 -6.06 -18.88 17.45
N GLU A 177 -6.39 -17.84 16.70
CA GLU A 177 -5.55 -16.67 16.47
C GLU A 177 -5.09 -16.02 17.80
N GLN A 178 -5.96 -16.02 18.82
CA GLN A 178 -5.64 -15.43 20.13
C GLN A 178 -4.58 -16.20 20.91
N ILE A 179 -4.50 -17.52 20.72
CA ILE A 179 -3.55 -18.40 21.40
C ILE A 179 -2.42 -18.88 20.48
N SER A 180 -2.44 -18.49 19.20
CA SER A 180 -1.43 -18.84 18.20
C SER A 180 -0.07 -18.23 18.57
N PRO A 181 0.95 -19.04 18.94
CA PRO A 181 2.27 -18.52 19.24
C PRO A 181 2.88 -17.79 18.04
N LEU A 182 2.59 -18.28 16.83
CA LEU A 182 3.13 -17.72 15.59
C LEU A 182 2.59 -16.31 15.32
N THR A 183 1.27 -16.13 15.48
CA THR A 183 0.61 -14.83 15.34
C THR A 183 1.11 -13.85 16.39
N ARG A 184 1.24 -14.29 17.63
CA ARG A 184 1.78 -13.47 18.72
C ARG A 184 3.21 -13.03 18.45
N LEU A 185 4.07 -13.94 17.96
CA LEU A 185 5.43 -13.59 17.55
C LEU A 185 5.44 -12.57 16.41
N LEU A 186 4.62 -12.75 15.36
CA LEU A 186 4.50 -11.82 14.25
C LEU A 186 4.12 -10.41 14.74
N HIS A 187 3.10 -10.28 15.58
CA HIS A 187 2.68 -8.99 16.11
C HIS A 187 3.74 -8.35 17.02
N ARG A 188 4.40 -9.12 17.88
CA ARG A 188 5.48 -8.61 18.74
C ARG A 188 6.69 -8.17 17.93
N LEU A 189 7.05 -8.89 16.86
CA LEU A 189 8.11 -8.47 15.94
C LEU A 189 7.72 -7.16 15.24
N LEU A 190 6.50 -7.05 14.73
CA LEU A 190 6.00 -5.84 14.07
C LEU A 190 5.97 -4.63 14.99
N ALA A 191 5.65 -4.81 16.27
CA ALA A 191 5.70 -3.74 17.27
C ALA A 191 7.12 -3.16 17.48
N GLN A 192 8.17 -3.86 17.04
CA GLN A 192 9.55 -3.34 17.10
C GLN A 192 9.90 -2.41 15.93
N PHE A 193 9.10 -2.39 14.85
CA PHE A 193 9.39 -1.60 13.66
C PHE A 193 8.91 -0.15 13.80
N ASP A 194 9.72 0.78 13.31
CA ASP A 194 9.20 2.08 12.89
C ASP A 194 8.51 1.89 11.53
N LEU A 195 7.18 2.00 11.50
CA LEU A 195 6.39 1.86 10.28
C LEU A 195 6.80 2.85 9.18
N ARG A 196 7.41 3.99 9.55
CA ARG A 196 7.95 4.95 8.57
C ARG A 196 9.10 4.35 7.74
N GLU A 197 9.90 3.46 8.31
CA GLU A 197 10.94 2.78 7.54
C GLU A 197 10.36 1.85 6.48
N LEU A 198 9.14 1.32 6.70
CA LEU A 198 8.46 0.47 5.74
C LEU A 198 7.91 1.25 4.53
N THR A 199 7.69 2.57 4.65
CA THR A 199 7.31 3.40 3.48
C THR A 199 8.45 3.60 2.49
N ARG A 200 9.70 3.37 2.93
CA ARG A 200 10.90 3.44 2.08
C ARG A 200 11.06 2.22 1.18
N ILE A 201 10.31 1.15 1.41
CA ILE A 201 10.26 0.01 0.50
C ILE A 201 9.56 0.49 -0.78
N PRO A 202 10.19 0.38 -1.95
CA PRO A 202 9.51 0.71 -3.20
C PRO A 202 8.30 -0.18 -3.44
N ILE A 203 7.30 0.33 -4.17
CA ILE A 203 6.12 -0.46 -4.52
C ILE A 203 6.55 -1.64 -5.40
N ASN A 204 5.97 -2.81 -5.14
CA ASN A 204 6.31 -4.11 -5.72
C ASN A 204 7.71 -4.64 -5.36
N GLU A 205 8.39 -4.01 -4.39
CA GLU A 205 9.61 -4.56 -3.80
C GLU A 205 9.34 -5.19 -2.43
N GLN A 206 10.32 -5.99 -2.00
CA GLN A 206 10.28 -6.66 -0.71
C GLN A 206 11.57 -6.46 0.07
N ARG A 207 11.45 -6.50 1.39
CA ARG A 207 12.57 -6.59 2.33
C ARG A 207 12.37 -7.82 3.20
N VAL A 208 13.46 -8.53 3.50
CA VAL A 208 13.43 -9.70 4.36
C VAL A 208 14.33 -9.44 5.56
N TYR A 209 13.74 -9.50 6.76
CA TYR A 209 14.43 -9.32 8.02
C TYR A 209 14.71 -10.68 8.66
N SER A 210 15.84 -10.84 9.34
CA SER A 210 16.21 -12.09 9.98
C SER A 210 17.03 -11.88 11.26
N VAL A 211 16.93 -12.84 12.18
CA VAL A 211 17.82 -12.98 13.34
C VAL A 211 19.27 -13.30 12.94
N ARG A 212 19.46 -13.81 11.71
CA ARG A 212 20.77 -14.11 11.13
C ARG A 212 20.94 -13.23 9.88
N PRO A 213 21.48 -12.01 10.03
CA PRO A 213 21.66 -11.13 8.89
C PRO A 213 22.61 -11.76 7.88
N GLY A 214 22.42 -11.41 6.61
CA GLY A 214 23.20 -11.95 5.50
C GLY A 214 23.19 -10.97 4.34
N ARG A 215 23.79 -11.35 3.21
CA ARG A 215 23.94 -10.45 2.05
C ARG A 215 22.62 -9.83 1.57
N TYR A 216 21.52 -10.57 1.70
CA TYR A 216 20.17 -10.15 1.27
C TYR A 216 19.15 -10.13 2.42
N LEU A 217 19.62 -10.35 3.66
CA LEU A 217 18.78 -10.42 4.85
C LEU A 217 19.14 -9.28 5.78
N LEU A 218 18.18 -8.41 6.05
CA LEU A 218 18.35 -7.30 6.96
C LEU A 218 18.27 -7.78 8.41
N PRO A 219 19.02 -7.18 9.35
CA PRO A 219 18.80 -7.43 10.77
C PRO A 219 17.45 -6.85 11.22
N PHE A 220 16.83 -7.46 12.22
CA PHE A 220 15.68 -6.84 12.88
C PHE A 220 16.06 -5.49 13.51
N PRO A 221 15.12 -4.51 13.62
CA PRO A 221 15.41 -3.21 14.21
C PRO A 221 15.85 -3.27 15.69
N LYS A 222 15.42 -4.31 16.40
CA LYS A 222 15.78 -4.61 17.79
C LYS A 222 16.15 -6.09 17.90
N ASP A 223 16.74 -6.47 19.03
CA ASP A 223 17.02 -7.88 19.33
C ASP A 223 15.71 -8.68 19.39
N ALA A 224 15.54 -9.59 18.43
CA ALA A 224 14.37 -10.45 18.31
C ALA A 224 14.51 -11.71 19.15
N GLU A 225 15.71 -12.07 19.61
CA GLU A 225 15.99 -13.32 20.32
C GLU A 225 15.11 -13.53 21.57
N PRO A 226 14.82 -12.51 22.40
CA PRO A 226 13.88 -12.68 23.53
C PRO A 226 12.47 -13.09 23.10
N LEU A 227 11.98 -12.54 21.98
CA LEU A 227 10.67 -12.88 21.41
C LEU A 227 10.65 -14.31 20.86
N VAL A 228 11.76 -14.75 20.25
CA VAL A 228 11.91 -16.12 19.77
C VAL A 228 11.85 -17.12 20.91
N ARG A 229 12.60 -16.88 22.00
CA ARG A 229 12.59 -17.76 23.18
C ARG A 229 11.20 -17.86 23.78
N GLU A 230 10.49 -16.73 23.85
CA GLU A 230 9.11 -16.72 24.32
C GLU A 230 8.17 -17.51 23.41
N PHE A 231 8.25 -17.30 22.09
CA PHE A 231 7.50 -18.08 21.10
C PHE A 231 7.70 -19.58 21.28
N LEU A 232 8.94 -20.04 21.47
CA LEU A 232 9.24 -21.46 21.69
C LEU A 232 8.60 -22.01 22.97
N ARG A 233 8.62 -21.22 24.05
CA ARG A 233 7.94 -21.56 25.31
C ARG A 233 6.43 -21.63 25.14
N GLU A 234 5.82 -20.65 24.49
CA GLU A 234 4.38 -20.64 24.21
C GLU A 234 3.98 -21.83 23.33
N MET A 235 4.77 -22.15 22.30
CA MET A 235 4.53 -23.30 21.44
C MET A 235 4.63 -24.64 22.16
N ALA A 236 5.60 -24.80 23.07
CA ALA A 236 5.69 -25.99 23.92
C ALA A 236 4.47 -26.12 24.85
N MET A 237 4.02 -25.01 25.43
CA MET A 237 2.84 -24.96 26.30
C MET A 237 1.56 -25.32 25.55
N VAL A 238 1.30 -24.69 24.40
CA VAL A 238 0.12 -24.97 23.56
C VAL A 238 0.13 -26.43 23.10
N SER A 239 1.28 -26.95 22.70
CA SER A 239 1.43 -28.36 22.32
C SER A 239 1.17 -29.31 23.49
N SER A 240 1.65 -28.97 24.69
CA SER A 240 1.43 -29.78 25.90
C SER A 240 -0.05 -29.85 26.27
N VAL A 241 -0.75 -28.71 26.25
CA VAL A 241 -2.20 -28.67 26.57
C VAL A 241 -3.01 -29.41 25.52
N TYR A 242 -2.71 -29.24 24.24
CA TYR A 242 -3.42 -29.96 23.19
C TYR A 242 -3.28 -31.49 23.28
N ARG A 243 -2.10 -31.97 23.67
CA ARG A 243 -1.79 -33.40 23.81
C ARG A 243 -2.20 -33.97 25.17
N ASP A 244 -2.79 -33.16 26.06
CA ASP A 244 -3.25 -33.61 27.37
C ASP A 244 -4.38 -34.63 27.17
N PRO A 245 -4.18 -35.91 27.56
CA PRO A 245 -5.18 -36.96 27.34
C PRO A 245 -6.47 -36.70 28.13
N THR A 246 -6.41 -35.88 29.18
CA THR A 246 -7.59 -35.56 29.99
C THR A 246 -8.54 -34.57 29.30
N ASP A 247 -8.05 -33.80 28.34
CA ASP A 247 -8.85 -32.80 27.63
C ASP A 247 -9.66 -33.40 26.46
N GLY A 248 -9.24 -34.57 25.93
CA GLY A 248 -9.93 -35.33 24.88
C GLY A 248 -10.00 -34.63 23.51
N LEU A 249 -9.22 -33.56 23.34
CA LEU A 249 -9.30 -32.69 22.16
C LEU A 249 -8.73 -33.35 20.90
N ALA A 250 -7.63 -34.09 21.01
CA ALA A 250 -6.98 -34.76 19.87
C ALA A 250 -7.91 -35.77 19.18
N ASP A 251 -8.63 -36.57 19.97
CA ASP A 251 -9.62 -37.53 19.45
C ASP A 251 -10.79 -36.80 18.78
N LEU A 252 -11.22 -35.68 19.35
CA LEU A 252 -12.30 -34.88 18.80
C LEU A 252 -11.91 -34.24 17.46
N VAL A 253 -10.69 -33.69 17.36
CA VAL A 253 -10.13 -33.13 16.13
C VAL A 253 -10.10 -34.19 15.03
N SER A 254 -9.64 -35.40 15.33
CA SER A 254 -9.59 -36.50 14.36
C SER A 254 -10.98 -36.85 13.82
N ARG A 255 -12.00 -36.91 14.70
CA ARG A 255 -13.40 -37.14 14.30
C ARG A 255 -13.97 -35.98 13.49
N PHE A 256 -13.62 -34.75 13.87
CA PHE A 256 -14.05 -33.54 13.19
C PHE A 256 -13.49 -33.51 11.76
N GLU A 257 -12.20 -33.78 11.59
CA GLU A 257 -11.54 -33.86 10.29
C GLU A 257 -12.17 -34.93 9.40
N GLN A 258 -12.47 -36.11 9.94
CA GLN A 258 -13.16 -37.17 9.19
C GLN A 258 -14.55 -36.74 8.70
N GLN A 259 -15.30 -35.97 9.49
CA GLN A 259 -16.65 -35.52 9.14
C GLN A 259 -16.65 -34.35 8.15
N PHE A 260 -15.75 -33.38 8.31
CA PHE A 260 -15.78 -32.10 7.59
C PHE A 260 -14.65 -31.92 6.57
N GLY A 261 -13.69 -32.84 6.53
CA GLY A 261 -12.55 -32.83 5.59
C GLY A 261 -11.55 -31.70 5.84
N PHE A 262 -11.41 -31.25 7.09
CA PHE A 262 -10.35 -30.31 7.50
C PHE A 262 -10.02 -30.43 8.99
N ASP A 263 -8.74 -30.22 9.34
CA ASP A 263 -8.28 -30.12 10.73
C ASP A 263 -8.46 -28.67 11.23
N PRO A 264 -9.33 -28.41 12.22
CA PRO A 264 -9.57 -27.06 12.71
C PRO A 264 -8.36 -26.46 13.44
N VAL A 265 -7.37 -27.25 13.86
CA VAL A 265 -6.20 -26.79 14.62
C VAL A 265 -4.88 -26.90 13.85
N GLU A 266 -4.92 -27.24 12.55
CA GLU A 266 -3.74 -27.44 11.69
C GLU A 266 -2.75 -26.26 11.79
N TYR A 267 -3.26 -25.03 11.83
CA TYR A 267 -2.47 -23.80 11.89
C TYR A 267 -1.86 -23.51 13.28
N LEU A 268 -2.38 -24.14 14.34
CA LEU A 268 -1.94 -23.87 15.71
C LEU A 268 -0.69 -24.68 16.07
N LEU A 269 -0.64 -25.92 15.59
CA LEU A 269 0.37 -26.89 15.98
C LEU A 269 1.12 -27.38 14.76
N PRO A 270 2.42 -27.05 14.63
CA PRO A 270 3.22 -27.64 13.59
C PRO A 270 3.30 -29.16 13.80
N PRO A 271 3.49 -29.94 12.73
CA PRO A 271 3.72 -31.37 12.82
C PRO A 271 4.84 -31.66 13.83
N ALA A 272 4.66 -32.76 14.58
CA ALA A 272 5.30 -33.03 15.86
C ALA A 272 6.73 -32.46 16.00
N ALA A 273 6.91 -31.57 16.98
CA ALA A 273 8.19 -30.91 17.22
C ALA A 273 9.34 -31.93 17.32
N PRO A 274 10.47 -31.73 16.61
CA PRO A 274 11.64 -32.58 16.75
C PRO A 274 12.17 -32.52 18.19
N LYS A 275 12.71 -33.65 18.68
CA LYS A 275 13.21 -33.81 20.06
C LYS A 275 14.39 -32.89 20.42
N GLN A 276 15.02 -32.28 19.43
CA GLN A 276 16.05 -31.25 19.60
C GLN A 276 15.54 -29.98 18.94
N LEU A 277 15.62 -28.85 19.65
CA LEU A 277 15.32 -27.54 19.08
C LEU A 277 16.38 -27.24 18.01
N PRO A 278 16.08 -27.32 16.71
CA PRO A 278 17.05 -26.87 15.72
C PRO A 278 17.32 -25.38 15.94
N GLN A 279 18.44 -24.91 15.41
CA GLN A 279 18.62 -23.48 15.22
C GLN A 279 17.45 -22.96 14.36
N HIS A 280 16.54 -22.19 14.96
CA HIS A 280 15.38 -21.67 14.24
C HIS A 280 15.84 -20.48 13.40
N GLU A 281 15.62 -20.56 12.10
CA GLU A 281 15.83 -19.41 11.22
C GLU A 281 14.49 -18.70 11.06
N ILE A 282 14.46 -17.45 11.52
CA ILE A 282 13.26 -16.62 11.44
C ILE A 282 13.47 -15.56 10.39
N TYR A 283 12.49 -15.45 9.49
CA TYR A 283 12.45 -14.46 8.45
C TYR A 283 11.13 -13.70 8.51
N LEU A 284 11.19 -12.38 8.48
CA LEU A 284 10.02 -11.53 8.31
C LEU A 284 10.12 -10.88 6.93
N GLN A 285 9.30 -11.34 5.99
CA GLN A 285 9.17 -10.74 4.66
C GLN A 285 8.15 -9.61 4.74
N VAL A 286 8.54 -8.43 4.27
CA VAL A 286 7.68 -7.27 4.12
C VAL A 286 7.65 -6.89 2.66
N VAL A 287 6.47 -6.95 2.04
CA VAL A 287 6.23 -6.59 0.64
C VAL A 287 5.31 -5.38 0.60
N ARG A 288 5.73 -4.32 -0.09
CA ARG A 288 4.87 -3.17 -0.32
C ARG A 288 4.15 -3.35 -1.66
N GLN A 289 2.88 -3.74 -1.62
CA GLN A 289 2.12 -4.06 -2.83
C GLN A 289 1.51 -2.81 -3.49
N SER A 290 1.24 -1.76 -2.71
CA SER A 290 0.75 -0.47 -3.20
C SER A 290 1.14 0.65 -2.23
N GLU A 291 0.64 1.86 -2.44
CA GLU A 291 0.87 2.98 -1.52
C GLU A 291 0.37 2.68 -0.10
N LEU A 292 -0.81 2.05 0.02
CA LEU A 292 -1.47 1.75 1.29
C LEU A 292 -1.43 0.26 1.67
N THR A 293 -0.99 -0.62 0.77
CA THR A 293 -0.98 -2.06 1.01
C THR A 293 0.39 -2.59 1.41
N LEU A 294 0.48 -3.16 2.61
CA LEU A 294 1.64 -3.86 3.12
C LEU A 294 1.28 -5.32 3.41
N ALA A 295 1.99 -6.25 2.78
CA ALA A 295 1.89 -7.67 3.08
C ALA A 295 3.11 -8.09 3.90
N ILE A 296 2.86 -8.58 5.12
CA ILE A 296 3.91 -9.05 6.01
C ILE A 296 3.71 -10.55 6.20
N ARG A 297 4.80 -11.33 6.05
CA ARG A 297 4.80 -12.77 6.24
C ARG A 297 5.95 -13.18 7.14
N LEU A 298 5.63 -13.91 8.20
CA LEU A 298 6.60 -14.56 9.07
C LEU A 298 6.87 -15.96 8.54
N TYR A 299 8.15 -16.32 8.39
CA TYR A 299 8.59 -17.66 8.08
C TYR A 299 9.48 -18.15 9.22
N ILE A 300 9.18 -19.34 9.74
CA ILE A 300 10.04 -20.02 10.71
C ILE A 300 10.47 -21.34 10.08
N ARG A 301 11.77 -21.47 9.86
CA ARG A 301 12.38 -22.67 9.31
C ARG A 301 13.03 -23.50 10.41
N ARG A 302 12.79 -24.81 10.36
CA ARG A 302 13.35 -25.79 11.28
C ARG A 302 14.42 -26.65 10.59
N GLY A 303 15.64 -26.67 11.15
CA GLY A 303 16.69 -27.62 10.79
C GLY A 303 17.51 -27.27 9.54
N GLU A 304 18.45 -28.15 9.20
CA GLU A 304 19.31 -28.04 8.02
C GLU A 304 18.64 -28.71 6.81
N GLY A 305 18.06 -27.91 5.91
CA GLY A 305 17.37 -28.39 4.70
C GLY A 305 16.16 -27.53 4.32
N VAL A 306 15.77 -27.51 3.04
CA VAL A 306 14.58 -26.76 2.57
C VAL A 306 13.55 -27.79 2.15
N ARG A 307 12.75 -28.29 3.10
CA ARG A 307 11.48 -28.95 2.77
C ARG A 307 10.37 -27.97 3.12
N GLU A 308 9.41 -27.81 2.21
CA GLU A 308 8.29 -26.89 2.37
C GLU A 308 7.46 -27.20 3.64
N ALA A 309 7.38 -28.48 4.01
CA ALA A 309 6.74 -28.95 5.25
C ALA A 309 7.41 -28.46 6.55
N ASP A 310 8.64 -27.95 6.50
CA ASP A 310 9.38 -27.45 7.67
C ASP A 310 9.23 -25.93 7.87
N ILE A 311 8.40 -25.27 7.05
CA ILE A 311 8.17 -23.84 7.06
C ILE A 311 6.83 -23.54 7.71
N MET A 312 6.87 -22.93 8.90
CA MET A 312 5.67 -22.34 9.49
C MET A 312 5.50 -20.91 8.95
N THR A 313 4.29 -20.58 8.50
CA THR A 313 3.98 -19.24 7.99
C THR A 313 2.79 -18.60 8.67
N ASP A 314 2.88 -17.31 8.94
CA ASP A 314 1.72 -16.47 9.29
C ASP A 314 1.83 -15.13 8.56
N SER A 315 0.71 -14.45 8.37
CA SER A 315 0.67 -13.24 7.57
C SER A 315 -0.31 -12.19 8.10
N VAL A 316 0.12 -10.94 8.04
CA VAL A 316 -0.73 -9.78 8.29
C VAL A 316 -0.74 -8.94 7.02
N TYR A 317 -1.95 -8.62 6.55
CA TYR A 317 -2.18 -7.72 5.44
C TYR A 317 -2.76 -6.41 5.98
N LEU A 318 -2.02 -5.32 5.79
CA LEU A 318 -2.52 -3.97 6.03
C LEU A 318 -3.00 -3.44 4.68
N TYR A 319 -4.31 -3.31 4.51
CA TYR A 319 -4.91 -2.84 3.27
C TYR A 319 -6.19 -2.08 3.59
N GLN A 320 -6.53 -1.11 2.74
CA GLN A 320 -7.79 -0.41 2.85
C GLN A 320 -8.90 -1.30 2.28
N ARG A 321 -9.75 -1.85 3.15
CA ARG A 321 -10.88 -2.68 2.72
C ARG A 321 -11.89 -1.78 2.00
N GLY A 322 -12.06 -1.97 0.69
CA GLY A 322 -13.12 -1.30 -0.08
C GLY A 322 -12.88 0.17 -0.40
N ALA A 323 -11.62 0.59 -0.58
CA ALA A 323 -11.36 1.90 -1.18
C ALA A 323 -11.82 1.90 -2.65
N SER A 324 -13.08 2.27 -2.88
CA SER A 324 -13.35 3.13 -4.03
C SER A 324 -12.35 4.27 -3.94
N LEU A 325 -11.62 4.57 -5.02
CA LEU A 325 -10.68 5.69 -5.10
C LEU A 325 -11.37 6.94 -4.54
N ASN A 326 -11.14 7.26 -3.27
CA ASN A 326 -11.57 8.52 -2.65
C ASN A 326 -10.61 9.57 -3.16
N LEU A 327 -10.82 9.95 -4.43
CA LEU A 327 -10.19 11.11 -5.02
C LEU A 327 -10.63 12.34 -4.22
N PRO A 328 -9.78 13.37 -4.11
CA PRO A 328 -10.17 14.64 -3.50
C PRO A 328 -11.50 15.12 -4.08
N GLU A 329 -12.37 15.75 -3.26
CA GLU A 329 -13.66 16.31 -3.72
C GLU A 329 -13.52 17.27 -4.92
N GLU A 330 -12.32 17.81 -5.12
CA GLU A 330 -11.93 18.71 -6.21
C GLU A 330 -11.75 17.99 -7.56
N ILE A 331 -11.50 16.67 -7.57
CA ILE A 331 -11.43 15.84 -8.78
C ILE A 331 -12.82 15.23 -9.02
N ARG A 332 -13.79 16.09 -9.36
CA ARG A 332 -15.09 15.63 -9.88
C ARG A 332 -14.90 15.12 -11.30
N TRP A 333 -14.74 13.80 -11.45
CA TRP A 333 -14.95 13.18 -12.76
C TRP A 333 -16.38 13.46 -13.21
N ARG A 334 -16.54 14.16 -14.34
CA ARG A 334 -17.72 13.94 -15.18
C ARG A 334 -17.51 12.56 -15.80
N GLU A 335 -18.06 11.53 -15.17
CA GLU A 335 -18.28 10.25 -15.84
C GLU A 335 -19.31 10.49 -16.95
N GLN A 336 -18.85 10.95 -18.12
CA GLN A 336 -19.57 10.69 -19.35
C GLN A 336 -19.04 9.37 -19.89
N PRO A 337 -19.88 8.33 -20.03
CA PRO A 337 -19.45 7.09 -20.62
C PRO A 337 -18.96 7.38 -22.05
N ILE A 338 -17.67 7.15 -22.29
CA ILE A 338 -17.12 7.09 -23.63
C ILE A 338 -17.63 5.77 -24.21
N MET A 339 -18.72 5.84 -24.98
CA MET A 339 -19.10 4.74 -25.86
C MET A 339 -18.07 4.69 -26.99
N TRP A 340 -17.30 3.60 -27.05
CA TRP A 340 -16.46 3.25 -28.19
C TRP A 340 -17.29 2.63 -29.30
#